data_AF-A0A842SJ20-F1
#
_entry.id   AF-A0A842SJ20-F1
#
_cell.length_a   1.000
_cell.length_b   1.000
_cell.length_c   1.000
_cell.angle_alpha   90.00
_cell.angle_beta   90.00
_cell.angle_gamma   90.00
#
_symmetry.space_group_name_H-M   'P 1'
#
loop_
_entity.id
_entity.type
_entity.pdbx_description
1 polymer ?
#
loop_
_entity_poly.entity_id
_entity_poly.type
_entity_poly.pdbx_seq_one_letter_code
_entity_poly.pdbx_strand_id
1 'polypeptide(L)' 'MDSKQEIRERIWKKLVDENVDRFPKPIKGRIPNFDGSNIAAEKLTEVSEFKS' A
#
# COMPACT_ATOMS: atom_id res chain seq x y z
N MET A 1 5.07 -14.06 -16.87
CA MET A 1 4.87 -13.83 -15.42
C MET A 1 5.47 -12.48 -15.15
N ASP A 2 4.70 -11.53 -14.60
CA ASP A 2 5.23 -10.20 -14.31
C ASP A 2 6.33 -10.32 -13.24
N SER A 3 7.45 -9.64 -13.47
CA SER A 3 8.51 -9.46 -12.48
C SER A 3 8.00 -8.67 -11.28
N LYS A 4 8.70 -8.81 -10.14
CA LYS A 4 8.41 -8.01 -8.94
C LYS A 4 8.45 -6.50 -9.23
N GLN A 5 9.30 -6.07 -10.16
CA GLN A 5 9.45 -4.66 -10.51
C GLN A 5 8.26 -4.16 -11.34
N GLU A 6 7.81 -4.93 -12.34
CA GLU A 6 6.64 -4.59 -13.15
C GLU A 6 5.37 -4.45 -12.30
N ILE A 7 5.21 -5.33 -11.29
CA ILE A 7 4.09 -5.24 -10.34
C ILE A 7 4.19 -3.95 -9.52
N ARG A 8 5.38 -3.61 -8.99
CA ARG A 8 5.55 -2.36 -8.20
C ARG A 8 5.23 -1.12 -9.02
N GLU A 9 5.68 -1.06 -10.27
CA GLU A 9 5.40 0.07 -11.16
C GLU A 9 3.91 0.21 -11.45
N ARG A 10 3.22 -0.91 -11.70
CA ARG A 10 1.77 -0.92 -11.87
C ARG A 10 1.04 -0.44 -10.61
N ILE A 11 1.45 -0.88 -9.42
CA ILE A 11 0.82 -0.48 -8.16
C ILE A 11 1.11 1.00 -7.84
N TRP A 12 2.35 1.48 -7.99
CA TRP A 12 2.67 2.89 -7.79
C TRP A 12 1.86 3.78 -8.74
N LYS A 13 1.73 3.40 -10.01
CA LYS A 13 0.90 4.12 -10.98
C LYS A 13 -0.57 4.15 -10.53
N LYS A 14 -1.13 3.00 -10.15
CA LYS A 14 -2.53 2.89 -9.69
C LYS A 14 -2.82 3.77 -8.48
N LEU A 15 -1.96 3.77 -7.47
CA LEU A 15 -2.15 4.57 -6.25
C LEU A 15 -2.16 6.09 -6.54
N VAL A 16 -1.34 6.55 -7.48
CA VAL A 16 -1.29 7.96 -7.91
C VAL A 16 -2.49 8.29 -8.80
N ASP A 17 -2.80 7.45 -9.78
CA ASP A 17 -3.92 7.65 -10.71
C ASP A 17 -5.27 7.70 -9.96
N GLU A 18 -5.41 6.93 -8.88
CA GLU A 18 -6.60 6.92 -8.00
C GLU A 18 -6.54 7.97 -6.88
N ASN A 19 -5.45 8.75 -6.77
CA ASN A 19 -5.22 9.76 -5.71
C ASN A 19 -5.35 9.22 -4.28
N VAL A 20 -5.08 7.93 -4.10
CA VAL A 20 -5.07 7.26 -2.79
C VAL A 20 -3.67 7.19 -2.20
N ASP A 21 -2.63 7.67 -2.89
CA ASP A 21 -1.29 7.74 -2.33
C ASP A 21 -1.20 8.80 -1.20
N ARG A 22 -0.38 8.51 -0.18
CA ARG A 22 -0.20 9.38 0.99
C ARG A 22 1.26 9.75 1.20
N PHE A 23 1.49 10.83 1.94
CA PHE A 23 2.84 11.34 2.24
C PHE A 23 3.72 10.24 2.85
N PRO A 24 5.01 10.14 2.44
CA PRO A 24 5.74 11.09 1.60
C PRO A 24 5.71 10.80 0.10
N LYS A 25 5.35 11.82 -0.70
CA LYS A 25 5.47 11.81 -2.17
C LYS A 25 6.91 12.19 -2.61
N PRO A 26 7.38 11.76 -3.80
CA PRO A 26 6.78 10.76 -4.69
C PRO A 26 6.93 9.33 -4.12
N ILE A 27 5.98 8.44 -4.43
CA ILE A 27 5.97 7.08 -3.88
C ILE A 27 6.80 6.05 -4.67
N LYS A 28 7.20 6.37 -5.91
CA LYS A 28 8.01 5.47 -6.75
C LYS A 28 9.34 5.16 -6.06
N GLY A 29 9.71 3.89 -6.01
CA GLY A 29 10.90 3.42 -5.29
C GLY A 29 10.73 3.28 -3.77
N ARG A 30 9.56 3.60 -3.22
CA ARG A 30 9.25 3.53 -1.78
C ARG A 30 8.21 2.45 -1.48
N ILE A 31 8.05 2.12 -0.19
CA ILE A 31 6.85 1.43 0.31
C ILE A 31 5.79 2.52 0.50
N PRO A 32 4.72 2.56 -0.33
CA PRO A 32 3.75 3.65 -0.27
C PRO A 32 2.86 3.54 0.96
N ASN A 33 2.54 4.68 1.58
CA ASN A 33 1.35 4.80 2.39
C ASN A 33 0.15 5.12 1.47
N PHE A 34 -1.05 4.75 1.90
CA PHE A 34 -2.26 4.84 1.09
C PHE A 34 -3.49 5.20 1.93
N ASP A 35 -4.55 5.65 1.26
CA ASP A 35 -5.82 5.95 1.89
C ASP A 35 -6.48 4.70 2.46
N GLY A 36 -6.96 4.77 3.69
CA GLY A 36 -7.52 3.60 4.39
C GLY A 36 -6.47 2.68 5.04
N SER A 37 -5.20 3.10 5.11
CA SER A 37 -4.16 2.37 5.86
C SER A 37 -4.52 2.16 7.33
N ASN A 38 -5.21 3.12 7.97
CA ASN A 38 -5.74 2.96 9.33
C ASN A 38 -6.79 1.83 9.43
N ILE A 39 -7.72 1.76 8.48
CA ILE A 39 -8.75 0.69 8.45
C ILE A 39 -8.09 -0.68 8.22
N ALA A 40 -7.06 -0.73 7.36
CA ALA A 40 -6.28 -1.95 7.17
C ALA A 40 -5.55 -2.36 8.46
N ALA A 41 -5.02 -1.40 9.22
CA ALA A 41 -4.41 -1.65 10.52
C ALA A 41 -5.42 -2.13 11.56
N GLU A 42 -6.63 -1.56 11.60
CA GLU A 42 -7.72 -2.04 12.47
C GLU A 42 -8.08 -3.50 12.16
N LYS A 43 -8.25 -3.85 10.89
CA LYS A 43 -8.51 -5.24 10.47
C LYS A 43 -7.40 -6.20 10.87
N LEU A 44 -6.14 -5.76 10.84
CA LEU A 44 -5.01 -6.58 11.30
C LEU A 44 -5.17 -6.97 12.78
N THR A 45 -5.73 -6.09 13.61
CA THR A 45 -5.96 -6.38 15.03
C THR A 45 -7.00 -7.48 15.29
N GLU A 46 -7.86 -7.76 14.31
CA GLU A 46 -8.90 -8.79 14.42
C GLU A 46 -8.35 -10.21 14.16
N VAL A 47 -7.20 -10.32 13.51
CA VAL A 47 -6.54 -11.59 13.16
C VAL A 47 -6.01 -12.28 14.41
N SER A 48 -6.30 -13.58 14.57
CA SER A 48 -5.91 -14.38 15.75
C SER A 48 -4.41 -14.34 16.04
N GLU A 49 -3.60 -14.42 14.99
CA GLU A 49 -2.13 -14.44 15.04
C GLU A 49 -1.54 -13.10 15.52
N PHE A 50 -2.32 -12.02 15.46
CA PHE A 50 -1.93 -10.70 15.94
C PHE A 50 -2.40 -10.43 17.38
N LYS A 51 -3.32 -11.24 17.91
CA LYS A 51 -3.81 -11.11 19.29
C LYS A 51 -2.77 -11.69 20.26
N SER A 52 -2.51 -10.96 21.35
CA SER A 52 -1.59 -11.40 22.43
C SER A 52 -2.21 -12.43 23.36
#